data_AF-A0A4R2JAJ0-F1
#
_entry.id   AF-A0A4R2JAJ0-F1
#
_cell.length_a   1.000
_cell.length_b   1.000
_cell.length_c   1.000
_cell.angle_alpha   90.00
_cell.angle_beta   90.00
_cell.angle_gamma   90.00
#
_symmetry.space_group_name_H-M   'P 1'
#
loop_
_entity.id
_entity.type
_entity.pdbx_description
1 polymer ?
#
loop_
_entity_poly.entity_id
_entity_poly.type
_entity_poly.pdbx_seq_one_letter_code
_entity_poly.pdbx_strand_id
1 'polypeptide(L)'
;MLGAPDVPWTIRGHERRFRALGLVRVRHVAVDYRANTVNLYFRTSRKITQDDSERFVSVANGKPPGPSVFSDMAKFTPPDGYTFSVTMAVDNGDIQRVGFYALKLPTGQFPAIGQRLATFFRSAPSRDDEEMNAVAWSFGPAGNDYIKAERGYCGRLVALMKSWNSPMTGTS
;
A
#
# COMPACT_ATOMS: atom_id res chain seq x y z
N MET A 1 -15.40 -2.62 10.30
CA MET A 1 -14.41 -3.71 10.34
C MET A 1 -13.59 -3.70 11.63
N LEU A 2 -13.23 -2.54 12.19
CA LEU A 2 -12.55 -2.52 13.50
C LEU A 2 -13.44 -2.99 14.66
N GLY A 3 -14.77 -2.86 14.56
CA GLY A 3 -15.71 -3.28 15.61
C GLY A 3 -15.90 -4.79 15.83
N ALA A 4 -15.10 -5.67 15.23
CA ALA A 4 -15.21 -7.11 15.52
C ALA A 4 -14.72 -7.41 16.96
N PRO A 5 -15.31 -8.41 17.66
CA PRO A 5 -15.06 -8.64 19.09
C PRO A 5 -13.57 -8.82 19.45
N ASP A 6 -12.82 -9.50 18.58
CA ASP A 6 -11.44 -9.90 18.84
C ASP A 6 -10.38 -8.91 18.32
N VAL A 7 -10.79 -7.81 17.68
CA VAL A 7 -9.82 -6.76 17.30
C VAL A 7 -9.34 -6.08 18.58
N PRO A 8 -8.04 -5.96 18.86
CA PRO A 8 -7.56 -5.26 20.06
C PRO A 8 -8.15 -3.85 20.18
N TRP A 9 -8.52 -3.46 21.41
CA TRP A 9 -9.14 -2.16 21.67
C TRP A 9 -8.22 -1.00 21.26
N THR A 10 -6.91 -1.21 21.35
CA THR A 10 -5.84 -0.31 20.92
C THR A 10 -5.99 0.05 19.45
N ILE A 11 -6.25 -0.95 18.59
CA ILE A 11 -6.49 -0.74 17.16
C ILE A 11 -7.87 -0.10 16.92
N ARG A 12 -8.90 -0.53 17.67
CA ARG A 12 -10.25 0.05 17.58
C ARG A 12 -10.28 1.55 17.86
N GLY A 13 -9.45 2.03 18.78
CA GLY A 13 -9.34 3.45 19.14
C GLY A 13 -9.04 4.38 17.96
N HIS A 14 -8.47 3.86 16.86
CA HIS A 14 -8.15 4.64 15.67
C HIS A 14 -9.34 4.86 14.71
N GLU A 15 -10.52 4.26 14.96
CA GLU A 15 -11.65 4.33 14.03
C GLU A 15 -12.03 5.76 13.64
N ARG A 16 -12.17 6.66 14.63
CA ARG A 16 -12.50 8.08 14.36
C ARG A 16 -11.44 8.76 13.50
N ARG A 17 -10.16 8.48 13.76
CA ARG A 17 -9.03 9.02 13.01
C ARG A 17 -9.04 8.53 11.56
N PHE A 18 -9.28 7.24 11.32
CA PHE A 18 -9.38 6.68 9.97
C PHE A 18 -10.58 7.23 9.19
N ARG A 19 -11.73 7.38 9.85
CA ARG A 19 -12.91 8.00 9.21
C ARG A 19 -12.66 9.44 8.79
N ALA A 20 -11.99 10.24 9.63
CA ALA A 20 -11.62 11.62 9.28
C ALA A 20 -10.67 11.72 8.08
N LEU A 21 -9.93 10.64 7.81
CA LEU A 21 -9.03 10.47 6.66
C LEU A 21 -9.73 9.86 5.43
N GLY A 22 -11.04 9.60 5.50
CA GLY A 22 -11.80 8.92 4.44
C GLY A 22 -11.54 7.41 4.37
N LEU A 23 -10.80 6.83 5.30
CA LEU A 23 -10.44 5.41 5.37
C LEU A 23 -11.54 4.61 6.07
N VAL A 24 -12.70 4.51 5.41
CA VAL A 24 -13.94 3.98 6.03
C VAL A 24 -14.13 2.47 5.87
N ARG A 25 -13.42 1.83 4.93
CA ARG A 25 -13.56 0.40 4.63
C ARG A 25 -12.20 -0.28 4.49
N VAL A 26 -11.95 -1.22 5.38
CA VAL A 26 -10.83 -2.17 5.28
C VAL A 26 -11.23 -3.29 4.31
N ARG A 27 -10.30 -3.68 3.45
CA ARG A 27 -10.43 -4.67 2.37
C ARG A 27 -9.65 -5.94 2.66
N HIS A 28 -8.46 -5.78 3.22
CA HIS A 28 -7.60 -6.89 3.63
C HIS A 28 -6.97 -6.58 4.98
N VAL A 29 -6.58 -7.64 5.67
CA VAL A 29 -5.80 -7.58 6.91
C VAL A 29 -4.68 -8.59 6.77
N ALA A 30 -3.45 -8.19 7.11
CA ALA A 30 -2.32 -9.12 7.21
C ALA A 30 -1.69 -8.99 8.59
N VAL A 31 -1.45 -10.12 9.25
CA VAL A 31 -0.82 -10.18 10.58
C VAL A 31 0.62 -10.64 10.42
N ASP A 32 1.55 -9.87 10.96
CA ASP A 32 2.96 -10.26 11.08
C ASP A 32 3.21 -10.76 12.50
N TYR A 33 3.25 -12.08 12.65
CA TYR A 33 3.48 -12.74 13.93
C TYR A 33 4.91 -12.55 14.47
N ARG A 34 5.89 -12.22 13.61
CA ARG A 34 7.27 -12.01 14.05
C ARG A 34 7.45 -10.61 14.61
N ALA A 35 6.88 -9.61 13.94
CA ALA A 35 6.96 -8.21 14.37
C ALA A 35 5.85 -7.83 15.36
N ASN A 36 4.88 -8.71 15.60
CA ASN A 36 3.66 -8.44 16.36
C ASN A 36 2.92 -7.19 15.84
N THR A 37 2.72 -7.14 14.52
CA THR A 37 2.02 -6.03 13.86
C THR A 37 0.87 -6.51 13.00
N VAL A 38 -0.05 -5.59 12.69
CA VAL A 38 -1.13 -5.80 11.74
C VAL A 38 -1.09 -4.73 10.66
N ASN A 39 -1.27 -5.14 9.40
CA ASN A 39 -1.48 -4.24 8.27
C ASN A 39 -2.97 -4.22 7.92
N LEU A 40 -3.59 -3.05 8.03
CA LEU A 40 -4.94 -2.79 7.55
C LEU A 40 -4.85 -2.19 6.15
N TYR A 41 -5.51 -2.81 5.17
CA TYR A 41 -5.53 -2.32 3.79
C TYR A 41 -6.87 -1.68 3.48
N PHE A 42 -6.84 -0.42 3.08
CA PHE A 42 -7.98 0.39 2.69
C PHE A 42 -7.95 0.61 1.17
N ARG A 43 -9.13 0.84 0.58
CA ARG A 43 -9.25 1.41 -0.76
C ARG A 43 -9.63 2.88 -0.63
N THR A 44 -8.85 3.77 -1.23
CA THR A 44 -9.23 5.18 -1.37
C THR A 44 -10.19 5.36 -2.55
N SER A 45 -10.83 6.52 -2.67
CA SER A 45 -11.90 6.78 -3.66
C SER A 45 -11.52 7.81 -4.72
N ARG A 46 -10.29 8.32 -4.71
CA ARG A 46 -9.81 9.35 -5.62
C ARG A 46 -8.31 9.27 -5.82
N LYS A 47 -7.85 9.89 -6.90
CA LYS A 47 -6.42 10.07 -7.18
C LYS A 47 -5.71 10.68 -5.99
N ILE A 48 -4.48 10.22 -5.76
CA ILE A 48 -3.62 10.79 -4.73
C ILE A 48 -3.28 12.24 -5.06
N THR A 49 -3.35 13.10 -4.04
CA THR A 49 -2.81 14.47 -4.09
C THR A 49 -1.64 14.60 -3.13
N GLN A 50 -0.86 15.66 -3.28
CA GLN A 50 0.28 15.91 -2.40
C GLN A 50 -0.20 16.10 -0.95
N ASP A 51 -1.22 16.93 -0.73
CA ASP A 51 -1.86 17.13 0.57
C ASP A 51 -2.36 15.83 1.21
N ASP A 52 -2.96 14.93 0.41
CA ASP A 52 -3.42 13.64 0.92
C ASP A 52 -2.24 12.77 1.35
N SER A 53 -1.17 12.76 0.56
CA SER A 53 0.04 12.00 0.88
C SER A 53 0.69 12.52 2.17
N GLU A 54 0.77 13.84 2.35
CA GLU A 54 1.28 14.49 3.56
C GLU A 54 0.44 14.12 4.79
N ARG A 55 -0.89 14.25 4.68
CA ARG A 55 -1.82 13.90 5.76
C ARG A 55 -1.70 12.43 6.14
N PHE A 56 -1.66 11.52 5.17
CA PHE A 56 -1.54 10.09 5.44
C PHE A 56 -0.18 9.71 6.02
N VAL A 57 0.92 10.26 5.52
CA VAL A 57 2.26 9.98 6.05
C VAL A 57 2.44 10.52 7.46
N SER A 58 1.85 11.67 7.78
CA SER A 58 1.88 12.24 9.13
C SER A 58 1.29 11.30 10.19
N VAL A 59 0.41 10.36 9.81
CA VAL A 59 -0.20 9.45 10.79
C VAL A 59 0.77 8.45 11.39
N ALA A 60 1.86 8.16 10.68
CA ALA A 60 2.97 7.32 11.09
C ALA A 60 4.17 8.14 11.59
N ASN A 61 3.99 9.45 11.82
CA ASN A 61 5.09 10.38 12.10
C ASN A 61 6.20 10.35 11.03
N GLY A 62 5.84 10.02 9.79
CA GLY A 62 6.77 9.96 8.68
C GLY A 62 7.04 11.34 8.06
N LYS A 63 8.09 11.42 7.25
CA LYS A 63 8.38 12.60 6.45
C LYS A 63 7.58 12.52 5.15
N PRO A 64 6.87 13.58 4.74
CA PRO A 64 6.18 13.60 3.46
C PRO A 64 7.09 13.25 2.27
N PRO A 65 6.53 12.63 1.21
CA PRO A 65 7.29 12.36 0.00
C PRO A 65 7.77 13.67 -0.63
N GLY A 66 9.04 13.70 -1.04
CA GLY A 66 9.56 14.81 -1.84
C GLY A 66 8.92 14.85 -3.25
N PRO A 67 9.12 15.93 -4.02
CA PRO A 67 8.45 16.15 -5.30
C PRO A 67 8.63 15.00 -6.32
N SER A 68 9.83 14.42 -6.40
CA SER A 68 10.12 13.30 -7.31
C SER A 68 9.37 12.03 -6.92
N VAL A 69 9.39 11.66 -5.63
CA VAL A 69 8.68 10.49 -5.10
C VAL A 69 7.17 10.65 -5.27
N PHE A 70 6.65 11.85 -4.97
CA PHE A 70 5.22 12.13 -5.17
C PHE A 70 4.83 12.06 -6.66
N SER A 71 5.66 12.59 -7.56
CA SER A 71 5.41 12.50 -9.01
C SER A 71 5.29 11.04 -9.46
N ASP A 72 6.16 10.16 -8.99
CA ASP A 72 6.07 8.72 -9.24
C ASP A 72 4.79 8.12 -8.65
N MET A 73 4.47 8.41 -7.39
CA MET A 73 3.22 7.94 -6.76
C MET A 73 1.99 8.38 -7.55
N ALA A 74 1.92 9.64 -7.98
CA ALA A 74 0.80 10.21 -8.73
C ALA A 74 0.71 9.66 -10.17
N LYS A 75 1.84 9.31 -10.79
CA LYS A 75 1.89 8.68 -12.11
C LYS A 75 1.39 7.23 -12.07
N PHE A 76 1.82 6.47 -11.06
CA PHE A 76 1.60 5.03 -11.03
C PHE A 76 0.40 4.59 -10.18
N THR A 77 -0.29 5.50 -9.48
CA THR A 77 -1.58 5.19 -8.84
C THR A 77 -2.75 5.55 -9.76
N PRO A 78 -3.82 4.72 -9.82
CA PRO A 78 -4.96 4.97 -10.68
C PRO A 78 -5.84 6.14 -10.17
N PRO A 79 -6.59 6.80 -11.08
CA PRO A 79 -7.33 8.02 -10.76
C PRO A 79 -8.58 7.81 -9.90
N ASP A 80 -9.13 6.59 -9.88
CA ASP A 80 -10.35 6.21 -9.15
C ASP A 80 -10.08 5.68 -7.73
N GLY A 81 -8.84 5.82 -7.26
CA GLY A 81 -8.41 5.42 -5.92
C GLY A 81 -7.45 4.24 -5.92
N TYR A 82 -6.71 4.06 -4.84
CA TYR A 82 -5.58 3.14 -4.73
C TYR A 82 -5.65 2.35 -3.43
N THR A 83 -4.85 1.29 -3.33
CA THR A 83 -4.69 0.54 -2.09
C THR A 83 -3.74 1.29 -1.16
N PHE A 84 -4.21 1.57 0.05
CA PHE A 84 -3.46 2.22 1.12
C PHE A 84 -3.37 1.31 2.33
N SER A 85 -2.17 1.11 2.89
CA SER A 85 -1.98 0.27 4.07
C SER A 85 -1.57 1.08 5.29
N VAL A 86 -2.04 0.69 6.47
CA VAL A 86 -1.56 1.17 7.77
C VAL A 86 -1.01 -0.02 8.55
N THR A 87 0.27 0.02 8.92
CA THR A 87 0.88 -0.95 9.84
C THR A 87 0.77 -0.44 11.27
N MET A 88 0.22 -1.26 12.15
CA MET A 88 0.03 -0.95 13.57
C MET A 88 0.66 -2.04 14.44
N ALA A 89 1.31 -1.64 15.54
CA ALA A 89 1.67 -2.57 16.59
C ALA A 89 0.40 -3.12 17.26
N VAL A 90 0.35 -4.43 17.50
CA VAL A 90 -0.84 -5.08 18.08
C VAL A 90 -1.04 -4.66 19.54
N ASP A 91 0.04 -4.56 20.30
CA ASP A 91 -0.01 -4.38 21.76
C ASP A 91 -0.52 -3.00 22.19
N ASN A 92 -0.16 -1.95 21.45
CA ASN A 92 -0.45 -0.56 21.83
C ASN A 92 -1.17 0.25 20.74
N GLY A 93 -1.34 -0.30 19.53
CA GLY A 93 -2.01 0.37 18.42
C GLY A 93 -1.15 1.41 17.70
N ASP A 94 0.12 1.57 18.07
CA ASP A 94 1.00 2.57 17.46
C ASP A 94 1.10 2.35 15.95
N ILE A 95 0.81 3.39 15.18
CA ILE A 95 0.97 3.37 13.73
C ILE A 95 2.46 3.48 13.43
N GLN A 96 3.05 2.37 13.01
CA GLN A 96 4.48 2.30 12.72
C GLN A 96 4.82 2.76 11.31
N ARG A 97 3.85 2.66 10.38
CA ARG A 97 4.08 2.93 8.95
C ARG A 97 2.79 3.03 8.17
N VAL A 98 2.85 3.76 7.06
CA VAL A 98 1.83 3.71 6.01
C VAL A 98 2.42 3.27 4.68
N GLY A 99 1.57 2.86 3.75
CA GLY A 99 1.99 2.38 2.44
C GLY A 99 1.02 2.74 1.33
N PHE A 100 1.54 3.13 0.17
CA PHE A 100 0.77 3.47 -1.02
C PHE A 100 1.11 2.47 -2.12
N TYR A 101 0.12 1.72 -2.61
CA TYR A 101 0.35 0.67 -3.59
C TYR A 101 0.01 1.13 -5.00
N ALA A 102 0.90 0.82 -5.94
CA ALA A 102 0.64 0.80 -7.36
C ALA A 102 0.61 -0.66 -7.82
N LEU A 103 -0.59 -1.17 -8.09
CA LEU A 103 -0.83 -2.54 -8.51
C LEU A 103 -0.91 -2.61 -10.04
N LYS A 104 -0.35 -3.67 -10.63
CA LYS A 104 -0.31 -3.89 -12.08
C LYS A 104 0.32 -2.69 -12.81
N LEU A 105 1.60 -2.46 -12.54
CA LEU A 105 2.40 -1.48 -13.26
C LEU A 105 2.32 -1.72 -14.78
N PRO A 106 2.29 -0.65 -15.60
CA PRO A 106 2.36 -0.80 -17.04
C PRO A 106 3.64 -1.54 -17.46
N THR A 107 3.53 -2.38 -18.49
CA THR A 107 4.65 -3.19 -18.97
C THR A 107 5.86 -2.33 -19.33
N GLY A 108 7.03 -2.68 -18.80
CA GLY A 108 8.28 -1.96 -19.03
C GLY A 108 8.39 -0.60 -18.35
N GLN A 109 7.38 -0.18 -17.57
CA GLN A 109 7.41 1.09 -16.85
C GLN A 109 7.49 0.86 -15.35
N PHE A 110 8.51 1.47 -14.73
CA PHE A 110 8.74 1.41 -13.30
C PHE A 110 9.00 2.80 -12.75
N PRO A 111 8.62 3.09 -11.48
CA PRO A 111 9.09 4.28 -10.79
C PRO A 111 10.58 4.16 -10.45
N ALA A 112 11.15 5.20 -9.83
CA ALA A 112 12.52 5.19 -9.33
C ALA A 112 12.68 4.21 -8.15
N ILE A 113 12.95 2.94 -8.45
CA ILE A 113 13.00 1.81 -7.49
C ILE A 113 14.41 1.35 -7.10
N GLY A 114 15.45 1.96 -7.68
CA GLY A 114 16.85 1.59 -7.44
C GLY A 114 17.25 0.21 -7.98
N GLN A 115 18.55 -0.08 -7.93
CA GLN A 115 19.11 -1.24 -8.63
C GLN A 115 18.67 -2.59 -8.04
N ARG A 116 18.44 -2.67 -6.72
CA ARG A 116 18.01 -3.90 -6.06
C ARG A 116 16.64 -4.36 -6.57
N LEU A 117 15.65 -3.47 -6.60
CA LEU A 117 14.30 -3.80 -7.07
C LEU A 117 14.25 -3.94 -8.60
N ALA A 118 15.04 -3.16 -9.33
CA ALA A 118 15.20 -3.37 -10.77
C ALA A 118 15.74 -4.78 -11.08
N THR A 119 16.71 -5.26 -10.28
CA THR A 119 17.24 -6.63 -10.41
C THR A 119 16.18 -7.67 -10.05
N PHE A 120 15.38 -7.43 -9.01
CA PHE A 120 14.25 -8.29 -8.66
C PHE A 120 13.28 -8.46 -9.84
N PHE A 121 12.81 -7.38 -10.45
CA PHE A 121 11.87 -7.49 -11.59
C PHE A 121 12.47 -8.19 -12.82
N ARG A 122 13.78 -8.04 -13.07
CA ARG A 122 14.45 -8.74 -14.18
C ARG A 122 14.68 -10.23 -13.93
N SER A 123 14.93 -10.62 -12.67
CA SER A 123 15.38 -11.98 -12.33
C SER A 123 14.26 -12.87 -11.79
N ALA A 124 13.25 -12.29 -11.14
CA ALA A 124 12.13 -13.04 -10.60
C ALA A 124 11.23 -13.55 -11.74
N PRO A 125 11.04 -14.88 -11.87
CA PRO A 125 10.22 -15.44 -12.94
C PRO A 125 8.73 -15.08 -12.76
N SER A 126 8.01 -15.02 -13.88
CA SER A 126 6.54 -15.09 -13.94
C SER A 126 6.15 -16.18 -14.94
N ARG A 127 5.13 -16.96 -14.58
CA ARG A 127 4.52 -18.03 -15.37
C ARG A 127 3.04 -17.75 -15.66
N ASP A 128 2.51 -16.63 -15.19
CA ASP A 128 1.16 -16.17 -15.52
C ASP A 128 1.09 -15.69 -16.98
N ASP A 129 -0.09 -15.86 -17.59
CA ASP A 129 -0.44 -15.33 -18.90
C ASP A 129 -0.43 -13.79 -18.93
N GLU A 130 -0.81 -13.18 -17.81
CA GLU A 130 -0.77 -11.74 -17.60
C GLU A 130 0.18 -11.39 -16.44
N GLU A 131 1.30 -10.69 -16.72
CA GLU A 131 2.25 -10.32 -15.68
C GLU A 131 1.68 -9.30 -14.69
N MET A 132 1.87 -9.57 -13.40
CA MET A 132 1.57 -8.66 -12.31
C MET A 132 2.87 -8.12 -11.70
N ASN A 133 3.20 -6.85 -11.94
CA ASN A 133 4.23 -6.14 -11.19
C ASN A 133 3.56 -5.10 -10.30
N ALA A 134 3.96 -4.98 -9.05
CA ALA A 134 3.47 -3.97 -8.14
C ALA A 134 4.59 -3.39 -7.28
N VAL A 135 4.39 -2.15 -6.85
CA VAL A 135 5.26 -1.52 -5.86
C VAL A 135 4.43 -0.86 -4.77
N ALA A 136 5.02 -0.71 -3.60
CA ALA A 136 4.45 0.12 -2.55
C ALA A 136 5.51 1.03 -1.93
N TRP A 137 5.25 2.34 -1.94
CA TRP A 137 6.04 3.30 -1.17
C TRP A 137 5.58 3.26 0.28
N SER A 138 6.50 2.91 1.17
CA SER A 138 6.23 2.75 2.59
C SER A 138 6.96 3.81 3.39
N PHE A 139 6.22 4.53 4.25
CA PHE A 139 6.71 5.68 4.99
C PHE A 139 6.60 5.45 6.49
N GLY A 140 7.71 5.58 7.21
CA GLY A 140 7.81 5.34 8.64
C GLY A 140 8.44 6.51 9.40
N PRO A 141 8.49 6.44 10.73
CA PRO A 141 9.10 7.49 11.55
C PRO A 141 10.59 7.66 11.21
N ALA A 142 11.09 8.87 11.42
CA ALA A 142 12.49 9.25 11.19
C ALA A 142 12.99 8.99 9.76
N GLY A 143 12.09 8.93 8.77
CA GLY A 143 12.46 8.70 7.37
C GLY A 143 12.93 7.27 7.09
N ASN A 144 12.51 6.30 7.89
CA ASN A 144 12.72 4.86 7.64
C ASN A 144 11.81 4.37 6.50
N ASP A 145 11.98 5.00 5.34
CA ASP A 145 11.16 4.83 4.16
C ASP A 145 11.79 3.78 3.25
N TYR A 146 10.95 2.98 2.61
CA TYR A 146 11.41 1.99 1.65
C TYR A 146 10.32 1.65 0.64
N ILE A 147 10.74 1.09 -0.49
CA ILE A 147 9.83 0.58 -1.52
C ILE A 147 9.77 -0.94 -1.42
N LYS A 148 8.55 -1.49 -1.40
CA LYS A 148 8.28 -2.92 -1.61
C LYS A 148 8.04 -3.18 -3.09
N ALA A 149 8.41 -4.36 -3.54
CA ALA A 149 8.08 -4.85 -4.87
C ALA A 149 7.42 -6.22 -4.77
N GLU A 150 6.42 -6.46 -5.61
CA GLU A 150 5.73 -7.73 -5.74
C GLU A 150 5.68 -8.10 -7.22
N ARG A 151 5.85 -9.39 -7.52
CA ARG A 151 5.72 -9.94 -8.86
C ARG A 151 4.90 -11.22 -8.80
N GLY A 152 3.90 -11.32 -9.67
CA GLY A 152 3.13 -12.55 -9.86
C GLY A 152 4.05 -13.67 -10.33
N TYR A 153 3.86 -14.87 -9.79
CA TYR A 153 4.63 -16.05 -10.17
C TYR A 153 3.77 -17.03 -10.97
N CYS A 154 2.72 -17.59 -10.38
CA CYS A 154 1.76 -18.45 -11.05
C CYS A 154 0.38 -18.36 -10.35
N GLY A 155 -0.68 -18.77 -11.04
CA GLY A 155 -2.05 -18.81 -10.48
C GLY A 155 -2.91 -17.61 -10.84
N ARG A 156 -2.55 -16.86 -11.89
CA ARG A 156 -3.30 -15.76 -12.49
C ARG A 156 -3.59 -14.65 -11.48
N LEU A 157 -2.54 -14.10 -10.88
CA LEU A 157 -2.66 -13.09 -9.82
C LEU A 157 -3.50 -11.87 -10.26
N VAL A 158 -3.40 -11.47 -11.53
CA VAL A 158 -4.20 -10.36 -12.06
C VAL A 158 -5.69 -10.68 -12.03
N ALA A 159 -6.10 -11.89 -12.42
CA ALA A 159 -7.51 -12.30 -12.38
C ALA A 159 -8.04 -12.31 -10.94
N LEU A 160 -7.22 -12.74 -9.98
CA LEU A 160 -7.57 -12.67 -8.55
C LEU A 160 -7.76 -11.22 -8.08
N MET A 161 -6.85 -10.30 -8.43
CA MET A 161 -6.98 -8.88 -8.10
C MET A 161 -8.24 -8.25 -8.72
N LYS A 162 -8.61 -8.62 -9.95
CA LYS A 162 -9.87 -8.22 -10.59
C LYS A 162 -11.08 -8.72 -9.79
N SER A 163 -11.08 -10.00 -9.41
CA SER A 163 -12.18 -10.59 -8.60
C SER A 163 -12.34 -9.90 -7.23
N TRP A 164 -11.23 -9.46 -6.66
CA TRP A 164 -11.24 -8.70 -5.42
C TRP A 164 -11.58 -7.23 -5.62
N ASN A 165 -11.81 -6.74 -6.84
CA ASN A 165 -12.05 -5.34 -7.18
C ASN A 165 -10.93 -4.42 -6.62
N SER A 166 -9.68 -4.85 -6.78
CA SER A 166 -8.49 -4.09 -6.42
C SER A 166 -8.19 -3.01 -7.47
N PRO A 167 -7.87 -1.77 -7.08
CA PRO A 167 -7.50 -0.73 -8.02
C PRO A 167 -6.14 -1.04 -8.65
N MET A 168 -6.06 -0.95 -9.98
CA MET A 168 -4.87 -1.31 -10.77
C MET A 168 -4.56 -0.22 -11.79
N THR A 169 -3.27 0.02 -12.06
CA THR A 169 -2.78 1.10 -12.91
C THR A 169 -2.95 0.79 -14.40
N GLY A 170 -2.78 -0.48 -14.79
CA GLY A 170 -2.76 -0.93 -16.18
C GLY A 170 -4.09 -1.51 -16.70
N THR A 171 -5.25 -1.06 -16.23
CA THR A 171 -6.54 -1.49 -16.79
C THR A 171 -6.90 -0.63 -18.00
N SER A 172 -6.43 -1.06 -19.16
CA SER A 172 -7.01 -0.75 -20.48
C SER A 172 -7.70 -1.98 -21.02
#